data_AF-A0A6C0CVT0-F1
#
_entry.id   AF-A0A6C0CVT0-F1
#
_cell.length_a   1.000
_cell.length_b   1.000
_cell.length_c   1.000
_cell.angle_alpha   90.00
_cell.angle_beta   90.00
_cell.angle_gamma   90.00
#
_symmetry.space_group_name_H-M   'P 1'
#
loop_
_entity.id
_entity.type
_entity.pdbx_description
1 polymer ?
#
loop_
_entity_poly.entity_id
_entity_poly.type
_entity_poly.pdbx_seq_one_letter_code
_entity_poly.pdbx_strand_id
1 'polypeptide(L)'
;MTATGYIGSNVNLDNLYENIEVNDIRDEGIIYAEFGSNKHSQVSKGTNLKKRFVRVNGKKQASTRRFDNSITIKYNIKNYFNNEESLNTLNIKVFKNGKIQMTGVKSEDIGKKAIDSIIGLIKEYQGKITESDKKIVDNLECLENRDFCIHLINSDFKVNMELRRDLLANLLMEKYACTCSYEPCIYPGVKIQYFMNKNNRDLPLEEQGRCMCEPSCNGKGDGFTTSSCKKITISIFQSGCILITGVTLIDHIKVGYEYISKIIKKNEEAIKRNKLIIQEPILD
;
A
#
# COMPACT_ATOMS: atom_id res chain seq x y z
N MET A 1 1.53 -3.17 -3.10
CA MET A 1 1.82 -1.85 -3.71
C MET A 1 0.53 -1.11 -4.00
N THR A 2 0.62 0.21 -4.14
CA THR A 2 -0.42 1.09 -4.65
C THR A 2 0.00 1.60 -6.02
N ALA A 3 -0.87 1.44 -7.02
CA ALA A 3 -0.60 1.84 -8.39
C ALA A 3 -1.80 2.60 -8.98
N THR A 4 -1.55 3.32 -10.07
CA THR A 4 -2.57 3.94 -10.91
C THR A 4 -2.38 3.56 -12.36
N GLY A 5 -3.40 3.79 -13.17
CA GLY A 5 -3.30 3.87 -14.62
C GLY A 5 -4.50 4.62 -15.20
N TYR A 6 -4.62 4.63 -16.51
CA TYR A 6 -5.68 5.30 -17.25
C TYR A 6 -6.16 4.40 -18.38
N ILE A 7 -7.48 4.27 -18.55
CA ILE A 7 -8.06 3.40 -19.59
C ILE A 7 -8.27 4.09 -20.93
N GLY A 8 -7.92 5.38 -21.09
CA GLY A 8 -8.04 6.06 -22.38
C GLY A 8 -9.39 6.72 -22.69
N SER A 9 -10.40 6.61 -21.82
CA SER A 9 -11.73 7.23 -22.02
C SER A 9 -12.42 7.59 -20.70
N ASN A 10 -13.37 8.54 -20.73
CA ASN A 10 -14.26 8.75 -19.58
C ASN A 10 -15.22 7.57 -19.43
N VAL A 11 -15.73 7.39 -18.21
CA VAL A 11 -16.59 6.29 -17.81
C VAL A 11 -17.89 6.84 -17.23
N ASN A 12 -19.01 6.39 -17.77
CA ASN A 12 -20.31 6.50 -17.13
C ASN A 12 -20.37 5.46 -16.00
N LEU A 13 -20.25 5.92 -14.76
CA LEU A 13 -20.15 5.04 -13.59
C LEU A 13 -21.46 4.33 -13.26
N ASP A 14 -22.61 4.97 -13.52
CA ASP A 14 -23.92 4.35 -13.32
C ASP A 14 -24.08 3.16 -14.28
N ASN A 15 -23.85 3.39 -15.59
CA ASN A 15 -23.90 2.33 -16.60
C ASN A 15 -22.87 1.23 -16.35
N LEU A 16 -21.64 1.58 -15.94
CA LEU A 16 -20.64 0.58 -15.57
C LEU A 16 -21.14 -0.27 -14.39
N TYR A 17 -21.61 0.36 -13.31
CA TYR A 17 -22.04 -0.36 -12.12
C TYR A 17 -23.24 -1.29 -12.39
N GLU A 18 -24.23 -0.83 -13.16
CA GLU A 18 -25.40 -1.62 -13.53
C GLU A 18 -25.04 -2.91 -14.27
N ASN A 19 -24.01 -2.87 -15.12
CA ASN A 19 -23.57 -4.00 -15.93
C ASN A 19 -22.51 -4.89 -15.26
N ILE A 20 -21.95 -4.51 -14.10
CA ILE A 20 -21.00 -5.38 -13.37
C ILE A 20 -21.69 -6.70 -12.98
N GLU A 21 -21.10 -7.79 -13.44
CA GLU A 21 -21.37 -9.16 -13.00
C GLU A 21 -20.39 -9.52 -11.87
N VAL A 22 -20.86 -10.30 -10.88
CA VAL A 22 -20.04 -10.69 -9.73
C VAL A 22 -19.79 -12.20 -9.75
N ASN A 23 -18.51 -12.57 -9.68
CA ASN A 23 -18.00 -13.95 -9.63
C ASN A 23 -17.96 -14.50 -8.20
N ASP A 24 -17.80 -15.83 -8.08
CA ASP A 24 -17.51 -16.46 -6.79
C ASP A 24 -16.16 -15.97 -6.24
N ILE A 25 -16.00 -15.98 -4.92
CA ILE A 25 -14.76 -15.56 -4.26
C ILE A 25 -13.55 -16.45 -4.61
N ARG A 26 -13.80 -17.65 -5.16
CA ARG A 26 -12.79 -18.60 -5.62
C ARG A 26 -12.43 -18.45 -7.09
N ASP A 27 -13.11 -17.56 -7.82
CA ASP A 27 -12.87 -17.34 -9.24
C ASP A 27 -12.08 -16.05 -9.47
N GLU A 28 -11.47 -15.97 -10.65
CA GLU A 28 -10.94 -14.73 -11.20
C GLU A 28 -12.08 -13.85 -11.70
N GLY A 29 -12.00 -12.54 -11.43
CA GLY A 29 -13.06 -11.61 -11.79
C GLY A 29 -13.45 -10.65 -10.66
N ILE A 30 -14.56 -9.96 -10.86
CA ILE A 30 -15.10 -9.02 -9.89
C ILE A 30 -15.85 -9.80 -8.81
N ILE A 31 -15.40 -9.74 -7.55
CA ILE A 31 -16.07 -10.44 -6.44
C ILE A 31 -16.94 -9.51 -5.58
N TYR A 32 -16.74 -8.20 -5.74
CA TYR A 32 -17.49 -7.17 -5.05
C TYR A 32 -17.38 -5.84 -5.80
N ALA A 33 -18.48 -5.11 -5.90
CA ALA A 33 -18.50 -3.74 -6.40
C ALA A 33 -19.36 -2.87 -5.50
N GLU A 34 -18.92 -1.63 -5.30
CA GLU A 34 -19.60 -0.63 -4.49
C GLU A 34 -19.59 0.72 -5.21
N PHE A 35 -20.76 1.35 -5.26
CA PHE A 35 -20.98 2.65 -5.88
C PHE A 35 -21.99 3.46 -5.05
N GLY A 36 -21.99 4.77 -5.20
CA GLY A 36 -22.96 5.63 -4.53
C GLY A 36 -22.81 7.08 -4.96
N SER A 37 -23.90 7.64 -5.49
CA SER A 37 -23.97 9.05 -5.91
C SER A 37 -24.04 10.02 -4.72
N ASN A 38 -24.53 9.57 -3.56
CA ASN A 38 -24.56 10.32 -2.31
C ASN A 38 -24.55 9.39 -1.06
N LYS A 39 -24.71 9.93 0.16
CA LYS A 39 -24.58 9.16 1.42
C LYS A 39 -25.65 8.09 1.57
N HIS A 40 -26.79 8.37 0.96
CA HIS A 40 -28.03 7.65 1.15
C HIS A 40 -28.30 6.69 -0.03
N SER A 41 -27.53 6.79 -1.12
CA SER A 41 -27.66 5.98 -2.33
C SER A 41 -26.54 4.95 -2.52
N GLN A 42 -25.82 4.58 -1.45
CA GLN A 42 -24.77 3.56 -1.56
C GLN A 42 -25.37 2.20 -1.90
N VAL A 43 -24.91 1.64 -3.01
CA VAL A 43 -25.30 0.33 -3.53
C VAL A 43 -24.07 -0.56 -3.62
N SER A 44 -24.26 -1.86 -3.40
CA SER A 44 -23.20 -2.85 -3.56
C SER A 44 -23.70 -4.14 -4.20
N LYS A 45 -22.87 -4.75 -5.04
CA LYS A 45 -23.02 -6.12 -5.56
C LYS A 45 -21.96 -7.03 -4.93
N GLY A 46 -22.30 -8.27 -4.64
CA GLY A 46 -21.41 -9.26 -4.04
C GLY A 46 -21.24 -9.14 -2.52
N THR A 47 -20.39 -10.00 -1.95
CA THR A 47 -20.21 -10.10 -0.49
C THR A 47 -18.85 -9.54 -0.05
N ASN A 48 -18.87 -8.48 0.77
CA ASN A 48 -17.66 -7.96 1.40
C ASN A 48 -17.48 -8.57 2.80
N LEU A 49 -16.69 -9.65 2.88
CA LEU A 49 -16.41 -10.39 4.13
C LEU A 49 -15.77 -9.55 5.25
N LYS A 50 -15.28 -8.33 4.96
CA LYS A 50 -14.63 -7.43 5.93
C LYS A 50 -15.40 -6.12 6.12
N LYS A 51 -16.74 -6.15 6.23
CA LYS A 51 -17.50 -4.95 6.61
C LYS A 51 -17.11 -4.50 8.01
N ARG A 52 -16.51 -3.30 8.10
CA ARG A 52 -16.22 -2.64 9.39
C ARG A 52 -17.51 -2.05 9.92
N PHE A 53 -17.96 -2.55 11.06
CA PHE A 53 -19.08 -1.98 11.82
C PHE A 53 -18.55 -0.90 12.77
N VAL A 54 -19.11 0.29 12.71
CA VAL A 54 -18.92 1.39 13.67
C VAL A 54 -20.13 1.39 14.60
N ARG A 55 -19.94 1.77 15.86
CA ARG A 55 -21.06 2.08 16.74
C ARG A 55 -21.48 3.53 16.51
N VAL A 56 -22.72 3.73 16.08
CA VAL A 56 -23.37 5.05 16.00
C VAL A 56 -24.60 4.98 16.90
N ASN A 57 -24.66 5.85 17.92
CA ASN A 57 -25.72 5.84 18.94
C ASN A 57 -25.97 4.45 19.55
N GLY A 58 -24.89 3.72 19.89
CA GLY A 58 -24.95 2.38 20.49
C GLY A 58 -25.29 1.23 19.53
N LYS A 59 -25.73 1.51 18.29
CA LYS A 59 -26.03 0.48 17.27
C LYS A 59 -24.85 0.25 16.34
N LYS A 60 -24.58 -1.02 15.99
CA LYS A 60 -23.60 -1.37 14.94
C LYS A 60 -24.15 -0.93 13.58
N GLN A 61 -23.51 0.03 12.94
CA GLN A 61 -23.77 0.48 11.58
C GLN A 61 -22.51 0.31 10.73
N ALA A 62 -22.64 0.11 9.43
CA ALA A 62 -21.46 0.03 8.55
C ALA A 62 -20.73 1.40 8.48
N SER A 63 -19.39 1.38 8.48
CA SER A 63 -18.55 2.57 8.29
C SER A 63 -18.63 3.08 6.84
N THR A 64 -19.35 4.17 6.56
CA THR A 64 -19.41 4.75 5.21
C THR A 64 -18.45 5.95 5.07
N ARG A 65 -17.15 5.70 4.83
CA ARG A 65 -16.27 6.77 4.31
C ARG A 65 -16.31 6.69 2.77
N ARG A 66 -16.88 7.73 2.16
CA ARG A 66 -17.26 7.76 0.74
C ARG A 66 -16.11 8.21 -0.16
N PHE A 67 -16.20 7.87 -1.45
CA PHE A 67 -15.43 8.48 -2.53
C PHE A 67 -16.38 8.82 -3.67
N ASP A 68 -16.91 10.04 -3.66
CA ASP A 68 -17.74 10.57 -4.75
C ASP A 68 -16.91 10.51 -6.06
N ASN A 69 -17.55 10.12 -7.17
CA ASN A 69 -16.94 9.96 -8.52
C ASN A 69 -16.06 8.71 -8.76
N SER A 70 -16.28 7.61 -8.04
CA SER A 70 -15.64 6.33 -8.37
C SER A 70 -16.51 5.12 -8.06
N ILE A 71 -16.33 4.03 -8.81
CA ILE A 71 -16.75 2.69 -8.40
C ILE A 71 -15.56 2.04 -7.70
N THR A 72 -15.80 1.42 -6.54
CA THR A 72 -14.80 0.58 -5.86
C THR A 72 -15.09 -0.88 -6.13
N ILE A 73 -14.12 -1.59 -6.71
CA ILE A 73 -14.18 -2.99 -7.12
C ILE A 73 -13.18 -3.78 -6.28
N LYS A 74 -13.57 -4.97 -5.82
CA LYS A 74 -12.60 -6.01 -5.43
C LYS A 74 -12.50 -6.99 -6.58
N TYR A 75 -11.28 -7.13 -7.09
CA TYR A 75 -11.00 -7.98 -8.24
C TYR A 75 -10.03 -9.07 -7.81
N ASN A 76 -10.42 -10.32 -8.00
CA ASN A 76 -9.54 -11.46 -7.87
C ASN A 76 -8.79 -11.65 -9.18
N ILE A 77 -7.46 -11.69 -9.12
CA ILE A 77 -6.60 -11.96 -10.25
C ILE A 77 -5.73 -13.17 -9.96
N LYS A 78 -5.58 -14.06 -10.93
CA LYS A 78 -4.67 -15.19 -10.84
C LYS A 78 -3.23 -14.71 -10.83
N ASN A 79 -2.45 -15.28 -9.94
CA ASN A 79 -1.03 -15.02 -9.80
C ASN A 79 -0.29 -16.34 -9.69
N TYR A 80 0.77 -16.50 -10.47
CA TYR A 80 1.61 -17.68 -10.46
C TYR A 80 2.94 -17.35 -9.82
N PHE A 81 3.25 -18.02 -8.72
CA PHE A 81 4.53 -17.88 -8.03
C PHE A 81 5.12 -19.27 -7.82
N ASN A 82 6.36 -19.50 -8.26
CA ASN A 82 7.00 -20.83 -8.21
C ASN A 82 6.13 -21.96 -8.81
N ASN A 83 5.42 -21.70 -9.90
CA ASN A 83 4.45 -22.61 -10.54
C ASN A 83 3.22 -22.96 -9.70
N GLU A 84 2.99 -22.29 -8.57
CA GLU A 84 1.77 -22.42 -7.79
C GLU A 84 0.79 -21.30 -8.14
N GLU A 85 -0.44 -21.68 -8.49
CA GLU A 85 -1.53 -20.75 -8.73
C GLU A 85 -2.09 -20.24 -7.40
N SER A 86 -2.22 -18.93 -7.29
CA SER A 86 -2.83 -18.26 -6.16
C SER A 86 -3.73 -17.14 -6.63
N LEU A 87 -4.80 -16.85 -5.87
CA LEU A 87 -5.64 -15.69 -6.12
C LEU A 87 -5.19 -14.51 -5.27
N ASN A 88 -4.90 -13.40 -5.94
CA ASN A 88 -4.61 -12.13 -5.29
C ASN A 88 -5.82 -11.21 -5.42
N THR A 89 -6.40 -10.77 -4.31
CA THR A 89 -7.51 -9.80 -4.33
C THR A 89 -6.98 -8.37 -4.34
N LEU A 90 -7.27 -7.63 -5.40
CA LEU A 90 -6.99 -6.20 -5.54
C LEU A 90 -8.19 -5.37 -5.09
N ASN A 91 -7.93 -4.20 -4.51
CA ASN A 91 -8.97 -3.17 -4.35
C ASN A 91 -8.72 -2.11 -5.42
N ILE A 92 -9.63 -2.02 -6.39
CA ILE A 92 -9.56 -1.16 -7.56
C ILE A 92 -10.60 -0.06 -7.42
N LYS A 93 -10.26 1.15 -7.83
CA LYS A 93 -11.18 2.28 -7.97
C LYS A 93 -11.14 2.73 -9.41
N VAL A 94 -12.30 2.73 -10.08
CA VAL A 94 -12.47 3.28 -11.43
C VAL A 94 -13.14 4.64 -11.30
N PHE A 95 -12.50 5.68 -11.80
CA PHE A 95 -13.00 7.06 -11.73
C PHE A 95 -13.72 7.47 -13.01
N LYS A 96 -14.60 8.46 -12.91
CA LYS A 96 -15.38 9.00 -14.06
C LYS A 96 -14.50 9.43 -15.25
N ASN A 97 -13.28 9.87 -14.99
CA ASN A 97 -12.33 10.29 -16.03
C ASN A 97 -11.46 9.14 -16.58
N GLY A 98 -11.83 7.88 -16.32
CA GLY A 98 -11.08 6.70 -16.75
C GLY A 98 -9.81 6.40 -15.98
N LYS A 99 -9.43 7.24 -15.00
CA LYS A 99 -8.30 6.91 -14.12
C LYS A 99 -8.67 5.69 -13.28
N ILE A 100 -7.68 4.85 -13.03
CA ILE A 100 -7.75 3.72 -12.14
C ILE A 100 -6.76 3.94 -11.00
N GLN A 101 -7.19 3.68 -9.77
CA GLN A 101 -6.30 3.52 -8.62
C GLN A 101 -6.47 2.11 -8.08
N MET A 102 -5.39 1.45 -7.69
CA MET A 102 -5.44 0.11 -7.11
C MET A 102 -4.48 -0.08 -5.95
N THR A 103 -4.87 -0.92 -5.00
CA THR A 103 -4.05 -1.36 -3.86
C THR A 103 -4.06 -2.88 -3.75
N GLY A 104 -3.03 -3.45 -3.12
CA GLY A 104 -2.85 -4.90 -3.03
C GLY A 104 -2.07 -5.51 -4.19
N VAL A 105 -1.52 -4.68 -5.07
CA VAL A 105 -0.71 -5.12 -6.22
C VAL A 105 0.59 -5.77 -5.74
N LYS A 106 0.91 -6.96 -6.25
CA LYS A 106 2.08 -7.77 -5.85
C LYS A 106 3.27 -7.64 -6.81
N SER A 107 3.02 -7.34 -8.08
CA SER A 107 4.04 -7.03 -9.09
C SER A 107 3.50 -6.00 -10.09
N GLU A 108 4.39 -5.33 -10.82
CA GLU A 108 3.99 -4.40 -11.90
C GLU A 108 3.13 -5.11 -12.96
N ASP A 109 3.51 -6.32 -13.35
CA ASP A 109 2.78 -7.16 -14.31
C ASP A 109 1.34 -7.43 -13.87
N ILE A 110 1.12 -7.82 -12.62
CA ILE A 110 -0.24 -8.02 -12.06
C ILE A 110 -1.04 -6.71 -12.10
N GLY A 111 -0.39 -5.58 -11.83
CA GLY A 111 -1.04 -4.27 -11.88
C GLY A 111 -1.50 -3.92 -13.30
N LYS A 112 -0.64 -4.14 -14.31
CA LYS A 112 -0.98 -3.91 -15.72
C LYS A 112 -2.09 -4.85 -16.18
N LYS A 113 -1.94 -6.15 -15.93
CA LYS A 113 -2.97 -7.16 -16.23
C LYS A 113 -4.31 -6.83 -15.61
N ALA A 114 -4.35 -6.32 -14.37
CA ALA A 114 -5.61 -5.92 -13.76
C ALA A 114 -6.30 -4.77 -14.50
N ILE A 115 -5.56 -3.80 -15.05
CA ILE A 115 -6.16 -2.75 -15.90
C ILE A 115 -6.68 -3.37 -17.20
N ASP A 116 -5.89 -4.23 -17.84
CA ASP A 116 -6.29 -4.90 -19.07
C ASP A 116 -7.56 -5.74 -18.88
N SER A 117 -7.67 -6.46 -17.76
CA SER A 117 -8.87 -7.21 -17.38
C SER A 117 -10.09 -6.30 -17.18
N ILE A 118 -9.93 -5.14 -16.53
CA ILE A 118 -11.02 -4.17 -16.38
C ILE A 118 -11.45 -3.61 -17.74
N ILE A 119 -10.50 -3.34 -18.64
CA ILE A 119 -10.80 -2.92 -20.02
C ILE A 119 -11.56 -4.02 -20.78
N GLY A 120 -11.12 -5.27 -20.65
CA GLY A 120 -11.79 -6.44 -21.24
C GLY A 120 -13.24 -6.56 -20.78
N LEU A 121 -13.48 -6.46 -19.47
CA LEU A 121 -14.83 -6.47 -18.90
C LEU A 121 -15.68 -5.29 -19.39
N ILE A 122 -15.13 -4.08 -19.46
CA ILE A 122 -15.85 -2.91 -20.00
C ILE A 122 -16.25 -3.16 -21.47
N LYS A 123 -15.36 -3.72 -22.29
CA LYS A 123 -15.64 -4.06 -23.69
C LYS A 123 -16.73 -5.11 -23.80
N GLU A 124 -16.67 -6.15 -22.98
CA GLU A 124 -17.68 -7.20 -22.92
C GLU A 124 -19.05 -6.63 -22.54
N TYR A 125 -19.13 -5.86 -21.45
CA TYR A 125 -20.36 -5.23 -21.00
C TYR A 125 -20.93 -4.27 -22.03
N GLN A 126 -20.09 -3.44 -22.66
CA GLN A 126 -20.52 -2.53 -23.72
C GLN A 126 -21.08 -3.27 -24.94
N GLY A 127 -20.53 -4.44 -25.29
CA GLY A 127 -21.01 -5.28 -26.39
C GLY A 127 -22.37 -5.94 -26.13
N LYS A 128 -22.77 -6.09 -24.86
CA LYS A 128 -24.09 -6.60 -24.45
C LYS A 128 -25.18 -5.52 -24.47
N ILE A 129 -24.81 -4.23 -24.54
CA ILE A 129 -25.74 -3.10 -24.50
C ILE A 129 -26.20 -2.75 -25.91
N THR A 130 -27.51 -2.77 -26.11
CA THR A 130 -28.13 -2.41 -27.41
C THR A 130 -28.60 -0.96 -27.47
N GLU A 131 -28.89 -0.35 -26.32
CA GLU A 131 -29.39 1.02 -26.25
C GLU A 131 -28.24 2.04 -26.27
N SER A 132 -28.35 3.03 -27.16
CA SER A 132 -27.27 4.00 -27.43
C SER A 132 -27.02 5.01 -26.30
N ASP A 133 -28.00 5.20 -25.41
CA ASP A 133 -27.94 6.07 -24.23
C ASP A 133 -27.27 5.40 -23.02
N LYS A 134 -27.10 4.07 -23.04
CA LYS A 134 -26.48 3.28 -21.96
C LYS A 134 -24.98 3.03 -22.14
N LYS A 135 -24.28 3.87 -22.92
CA LYS A 135 -22.83 3.75 -23.11
C LYS A 135 -22.07 3.80 -21.78
N ILE A 136 -21.15 2.86 -21.58
CA ILE A 136 -20.27 2.78 -20.42
C ILE A 136 -19.08 3.73 -20.57
N VAL A 137 -18.57 3.90 -21.79
CA VAL A 137 -17.43 4.77 -22.09
C VAL A 137 -17.72 5.67 -23.29
N ASP A 138 -17.06 6.83 -23.34
CA ASP A 138 -17.23 7.78 -24.44
C ASP A 138 -16.69 7.23 -25.76
N ASN A 139 -15.56 6.51 -25.72
CA ASN A 139 -14.91 5.95 -26.90
C ASN A 139 -14.31 4.56 -26.59
N LEU A 140 -14.92 3.52 -27.17
CA LEU A 140 -14.55 2.11 -26.96
C LEU A 140 -13.22 1.73 -27.62
N GLU A 141 -12.90 2.34 -28.76
CA GLU A 141 -11.70 2.05 -29.56
C GLU A 141 -10.44 2.61 -28.90
N CYS A 142 -10.59 3.70 -28.14
CA CYS A 142 -9.50 4.32 -27.39
C CYS A 142 -9.15 3.59 -26.09
N LEU A 143 -9.85 2.50 -25.75
CA LEU A 143 -9.60 1.77 -24.51
C LEU A 143 -8.30 1.00 -24.57
N GLU A 144 -7.31 1.50 -23.83
CA GLU A 144 -6.02 0.87 -23.64
C GLU A 144 -5.42 1.23 -22.27
N ASN A 145 -4.46 0.43 -21.83
CA ASN A 145 -3.77 0.63 -20.56
C ASN A 145 -2.65 1.67 -20.72
N ARG A 146 -2.90 2.87 -20.19
CA ARG A 146 -1.98 4.02 -20.25
C ARG A 146 -1.49 4.41 -18.85
N ASP A 147 -0.37 5.11 -18.82
CA ASP A 147 0.13 5.83 -17.64
C ASP A 147 0.23 4.98 -16.36
N PHE A 148 0.55 3.68 -16.51
CA PHE A 148 0.73 2.81 -15.36
C PHE A 148 1.87 3.33 -14.48
N CYS A 149 1.59 3.56 -13.20
CA CYS A 149 2.57 4.11 -12.27
C CYS A 149 2.39 3.54 -10.87
N ILE A 150 3.50 3.13 -10.26
CA ILE A 150 3.55 2.74 -8.84
C ILE A 150 3.79 3.99 -7.99
N HIS A 151 2.87 4.27 -7.07
CA HIS A 151 2.96 5.43 -6.17
C HIS A 151 3.48 5.09 -4.78
N LEU A 152 3.30 3.84 -4.34
CA LEU A 152 3.71 3.42 -3.01
C LEU A 152 3.99 1.92 -2.94
N ILE A 153 5.12 1.57 -2.37
CA ILE A 153 5.46 0.22 -1.94
C ILE A 153 5.53 0.23 -0.42
N ASN A 154 4.78 -0.71 0.17
CA ASN A 154 4.87 -1.06 1.58
C ASN A 154 5.43 -2.47 1.65
N SER A 155 6.47 -2.65 2.46
CA SER A 155 7.05 -3.95 2.75
C SER A 155 7.33 -4.02 4.24
N ASP A 156 6.94 -5.11 4.87
CA ASP A 156 7.22 -5.38 6.27
C ASP A 156 8.01 -6.68 6.44
N PHE A 157 8.75 -6.74 7.52
CA PHE A 157 9.45 -7.94 7.98
C PHE A 157 9.48 -7.94 9.50
N LYS A 158 9.91 -9.05 10.09
CA LYS A 158 9.96 -9.22 11.54
C LYS A 158 11.32 -9.72 11.99
N VAL A 159 11.88 -9.08 13.01
CA VAL A 159 13.03 -9.60 13.74
C VAL A 159 12.56 -10.49 14.89
N ASN A 160 13.33 -11.53 15.21
CA ASN A 160 12.97 -12.55 16.21
C ASN A 160 13.25 -12.10 17.65
N MET A 161 12.95 -10.84 17.97
CA MET A 161 13.03 -10.30 19.33
C MET A 161 12.06 -9.12 19.51
N GLU A 162 11.69 -8.88 20.76
CA GLU A 162 11.03 -7.63 21.13
C GLU A 162 12.07 -6.53 21.38
N LEU A 163 11.74 -5.29 21.00
CA LEU A 163 12.65 -4.15 21.01
C LEU A 163 12.27 -3.12 22.09
N ARG A 164 13.27 -2.68 22.86
CA ARG A 164 13.26 -1.48 23.69
C ARG A 164 13.36 -0.25 22.78
N ARG A 165 12.20 0.29 22.41
CA ARG A 165 12.08 1.40 21.44
C ARG A 165 12.73 2.69 21.93
N ASP A 166 12.71 2.92 23.24
CA ASP A 166 13.41 4.00 23.92
C ASP A 166 14.92 3.91 23.71
N LEU A 167 15.51 2.75 23.99
CA LEU A 167 16.95 2.52 23.81
C LEU A 167 17.35 2.56 22.33
N LEU A 168 16.52 2.01 21.45
CA LEU A 168 16.73 2.06 20.01
C LEU A 168 16.68 3.49 19.47
N ALA A 169 15.72 4.31 19.90
CA ALA A 169 15.63 5.71 19.47
C ALA A 169 16.87 6.50 19.89
N ASN A 170 17.30 6.36 21.15
CA ASN A 170 18.52 7.02 21.63
C ASN A 170 19.76 6.56 20.84
N LEU A 171 19.91 5.26 20.63
CA LEU A 171 21.00 4.70 19.82
C LEU A 171 21.03 5.27 18.40
N LEU A 172 19.87 5.38 17.74
CA LEU A 172 19.75 5.92 16.38
C LEU A 172 20.13 7.40 16.31
N MET A 173 19.75 8.20 17.31
CA MET A 173 20.07 9.63 17.38
C MET A 173 21.53 9.88 17.76
N GLU A 174 22.10 9.12 18.70
CA GLU A 174 23.43 9.39 19.25
C GLU A 174 24.54 8.75 18.40
N LYS A 175 24.38 7.50 17.99
CA LYS A 175 25.45 6.72 17.31
C LYS A 175 25.37 6.78 15.79
N TYR A 176 24.16 6.85 15.25
CA TYR A 176 23.92 6.85 13.81
C TYR A 176 23.51 8.24 13.28
N ALA A 177 23.35 9.22 14.19
CA ALA A 177 22.70 10.53 13.99
C ALA A 177 21.64 10.53 12.88
N CYS A 178 20.78 9.53 12.97
CA CYS A 178 19.68 9.27 12.09
C CYS A 178 18.57 10.29 12.35
N THR A 179 17.90 10.77 11.29
CA THR A 179 16.67 11.54 11.47
C THR A 179 15.54 10.58 11.87
N CYS A 180 15.29 10.47 13.17
CA CYS A 180 14.21 9.63 13.70
C CYS A 180 13.34 10.37 14.73
N SER A 181 12.08 9.93 14.86
CA SER A 181 11.15 10.39 15.90
C SER A 181 10.57 9.22 16.67
N TYR A 182 10.41 9.40 17.98
CA TYR A 182 9.76 8.44 18.86
C TYR A 182 8.82 9.17 19.84
N GLU A 183 7.54 9.18 19.48
CA GLU A 183 6.47 9.81 20.25
C GLU A 183 5.39 8.77 20.55
N PRO A 184 5.59 7.87 21.53
CA PRO A 184 4.75 6.67 21.74
C PRO A 184 3.27 6.99 22.01
N CYS A 185 2.95 8.19 22.46
CA CYS A 185 1.59 8.67 22.66
C CYS A 185 0.84 8.92 21.34
N ILE A 186 1.55 9.23 20.26
CA ILE A 186 0.99 9.63 18.96
C ILE A 186 1.25 8.54 17.91
N TYR A 187 2.42 7.90 17.96
CA TYR A 187 2.82 6.86 17.04
C TYR A 187 3.55 5.72 17.77
N PRO A 188 3.08 4.47 17.67
CA PRO A 188 3.59 3.38 18.51
C PRO A 188 5.00 2.89 18.14
N GLY A 189 5.52 3.22 16.96
CA GLY A 189 6.85 2.80 16.49
C GLY A 189 7.92 3.88 16.59
N VAL A 190 9.19 3.49 16.52
CA VAL A 190 10.28 4.42 16.21
C VAL A 190 10.24 4.67 14.71
N LYS A 191 10.14 5.93 14.28
CA LYS A 191 10.03 6.30 12.86
C LYS A 191 11.33 6.93 12.39
N ILE A 192 12.01 6.25 11.46
CA ILE A 192 13.21 6.75 10.77
C ILE A 192 12.81 7.37 9.43
N GLN A 193 13.45 8.49 9.10
CA GLN A 193 13.46 9.10 7.78
C GLN A 193 14.85 8.95 7.17
N TYR A 194 15.04 7.91 6.37
CA TYR A 194 16.31 7.62 5.69
C TYR A 194 16.34 8.33 4.34
N PHE A 195 17.26 9.26 4.14
CA PHE A 195 17.46 9.95 2.87
C PHE A 195 18.54 9.25 2.04
N MET A 196 18.12 8.67 0.92
CA MET A 196 18.98 7.95 -0.01
C MET A 196 19.27 8.80 -1.24
N ASN A 197 20.53 8.93 -1.63
CA ASN A 197 20.98 9.39 -2.94
C ASN A 197 22.25 8.63 -3.35
N LYS A 198 22.82 8.91 -4.53
CA LYS A 198 24.04 8.24 -4.99
C LYS A 198 25.20 8.36 -4.00
N ASN A 199 25.36 9.52 -3.37
CA ASN A 199 26.47 9.81 -2.46
C ASN A 199 26.34 9.08 -1.12
N ASN A 200 25.13 8.66 -0.74
CA ASN A 200 24.87 8.10 0.58
C ASN A 200 25.11 6.58 0.64
N ARG A 201 24.95 5.86 -0.48
CA ARG A 201 24.88 4.39 -0.49
C ARG A 201 26.18 3.71 -0.02
N ASP A 202 27.33 4.30 -0.33
CA ASP A 202 28.63 3.70 -0.10
C ASP A 202 29.33 4.24 1.15
N LEU A 203 28.65 5.07 1.95
CA LEU A 203 29.17 5.61 3.20
C LEU A 203 29.24 4.54 4.31
N PRO A 204 30.06 4.74 5.36
CA PRO A 204 29.97 3.98 6.60
C PRO A 204 28.55 3.99 7.17
N LEU A 205 28.14 2.91 7.82
CA LEU A 205 26.76 2.71 8.31
C LEU A 205 26.28 3.86 9.23
N GLU A 206 27.19 4.42 10.02
CA GLU A 206 26.98 5.53 10.95
C GLU A 206 26.71 6.89 10.25
N GLU A 207 27.06 7.01 8.98
CA GLU A 207 26.91 8.22 8.16
C GLU A 207 25.78 8.08 7.11
N GLN A 208 25.25 6.88 6.95
CA GLN A 208 24.16 6.58 6.02
C GLN A 208 22.82 7.20 6.45
N GLY A 209 21.96 7.47 5.48
CA GLY A 209 20.56 7.87 5.67
C GLY A 209 20.30 9.34 5.89
N ARG A 210 21.31 10.20 5.71
CA ARG A 210 21.19 11.66 5.84
C ARG A 210 21.14 12.37 4.49
N CYS A 211 20.40 13.48 4.44
CA CYS A 211 20.40 14.33 3.26
C CYS A 211 21.71 15.14 3.21
N MET A 212 22.47 14.96 2.14
CA MET A 212 23.69 15.72 1.85
C MET A 212 23.53 16.64 0.62
N CYS A 213 22.28 16.96 0.24
CA CYS A 213 22.03 17.87 -0.86
C CYS A 213 22.27 19.31 -0.43
N GLU A 214 22.79 20.13 -1.35
CA GLU A 214 22.88 21.59 -1.20
C GLU A 214 22.03 22.27 -2.30
N PRO A 215 20.93 22.97 -1.93
CA PRO A 215 20.33 23.02 -0.59
C PRO A 215 19.69 21.68 -0.17
N SER A 216 19.43 21.51 1.13
CA SER A 216 18.80 20.29 1.66
C SER A 216 17.44 20.05 1.00
N CYS A 217 17.21 18.82 0.54
CA CYS A 217 15.99 18.47 -0.19
C CYS A 217 14.94 17.81 0.72
N ASN A 218 13.70 17.71 0.23
CA ASN A 218 12.57 17.15 0.98
C ASN A 218 12.41 15.61 0.82
N GLY A 219 13.31 14.97 0.08
CA GLY A 219 13.30 13.53 -0.13
C GLY A 219 12.30 13.02 -1.19
N LYS A 220 11.85 13.88 -2.10
CA LYS A 220 10.93 13.51 -3.21
C LYS A 220 11.63 13.08 -4.50
N GLY A 221 12.97 13.01 -4.50
CA GLY A 221 13.78 12.61 -5.64
C GLY A 221 13.73 11.12 -5.98
N ASP A 222 14.57 10.72 -6.93
CA ASP A 222 14.73 9.33 -7.36
C ASP A 222 15.64 8.51 -6.44
N GLY A 223 16.55 9.18 -5.71
CA GLY A 223 17.54 8.56 -4.85
C GLY A 223 18.73 7.93 -5.59
N PHE A 224 18.88 8.18 -6.89
CA PHE A 224 19.99 7.69 -7.71
C PHE A 224 20.84 8.80 -8.32
N THR A 225 20.35 10.03 -8.31
CA THR A 225 21.15 11.22 -8.62
C THR A 225 21.89 11.73 -7.39
N THR A 226 22.92 12.56 -7.58
CA THR A 226 23.77 13.06 -6.49
C THR A 226 23.08 14.12 -5.62
N SER A 227 22.18 14.93 -6.20
CA SER A 227 21.54 16.06 -5.50
C SER A 227 20.03 15.90 -5.31
N SER A 228 19.47 14.69 -5.44
CA SER A 228 18.04 14.43 -5.26
C SER A 228 17.80 13.18 -4.43
N CYS A 229 17.55 13.36 -3.12
CA CYS A 229 17.31 12.22 -2.25
C CYS A 229 15.91 11.64 -2.45
N LYS A 230 15.79 10.31 -2.36
CA LYS A 230 14.56 9.61 -2.02
C LYS A 230 14.50 9.39 -0.51
N LYS A 231 13.41 9.83 0.14
CA LYS A 231 13.15 9.53 1.55
C LYS A 231 12.44 8.19 1.70
N ILE A 232 13.10 7.27 2.39
CA ILE A 232 12.61 5.96 2.80
C ILE A 232 12.14 6.09 4.25
N THR A 233 10.89 5.72 4.54
CA THR A 233 10.37 5.73 5.91
C THR A 233 10.44 4.33 6.48
N ILE A 234 11.12 4.15 7.62
CA ILE A 234 11.25 2.87 8.31
C ILE A 234 10.60 3.02 9.68
N SER A 235 9.60 2.19 9.97
CA SER A 235 8.86 2.22 11.23
C SER A 235 9.08 0.92 11.99
N ILE A 236 9.57 1.03 13.23
CA ILE A 236 10.04 -0.11 14.01
C ILE A 236 9.17 -0.24 15.26
N PHE A 237 8.49 -1.38 15.40
CA PHE A 237 7.55 -1.63 16.48
C PHE A 237 8.16 -2.51 17.58
N GLN A 238 7.57 -2.46 18.77
CA GLN A 238 8.04 -3.24 19.92
C GLN A 238 8.13 -4.73 19.64
N SER A 239 7.19 -5.25 18.85
CA SER A 239 7.06 -6.66 18.53
C SER A 239 8.19 -7.20 17.65
N GLY A 240 9.13 -6.34 17.23
CA GLY A 240 10.13 -6.66 16.22
C GLY A 240 9.60 -6.55 14.79
N CYS A 241 8.32 -6.20 14.60
CA CYS A 241 7.80 -5.88 13.27
C CYS A 241 8.39 -4.55 12.78
N ILE A 242 8.79 -4.51 11.52
CA ILE A 242 9.39 -3.34 10.88
C ILE A 242 8.67 -3.11 9.55
N LEU A 243 8.23 -1.88 9.30
CA LEU A 243 7.57 -1.45 8.07
C LEU A 243 8.46 -0.47 7.31
N ILE A 244 8.73 -0.75 6.04
CA ILE A 244 9.42 0.14 5.11
C ILE A 244 8.39 0.66 4.09
N THR A 245 8.30 1.98 3.95
CA THR A 245 7.30 2.67 3.13
C THR A 245 7.82 4.01 2.59
N GLY A 246 6.99 4.72 1.81
CA GLY A 246 7.29 6.03 1.23
C GLY A 246 8.08 5.96 -0.09
N VAL A 247 8.20 4.77 -0.67
CA VAL A 247 9.03 4.51 -1.85
C VAL A 247 8.23 3.93 -3.02
N THR A 248 8.80 3.97 -4.21
CA THR A 248 8.17 3.52 -5.46
C THR A 248 8.95 2.40 -6.15
N LEU A 249 10.16 2.08 -5.67
CA LEU A 249 11.04 1.07 -6.25
C LEU A 249 11.49 0.05 -5.19
N ILE A 250 11.66 -1.19 -5.63
CA ILE A 250 12.09 -2.30 -4.76
C ILE A 250 13.52 -2.09 -4.23
N ASP A 251 14.40 -1.45 -5.01
CA ASP A 251 15.76 -1.18 -4.53
C ASP A 251 15.80 -0.23 -3.33
N HIS A 252 14.85 0.71 -3.24
CA HIS A 252 14.70 1.55 -2.04
C HIS A 252 14.28 0.70 -0.83
N ILE A 253 13.43 -0.31 -1.02
CA ILE A 253 13.07 -1.25 0.06
C ILE A 253 14.30 -2.03 0.53
N LYS A 254 15.11 -2.55 -0.41
CA LYS A 254 16.35 -3.29 -0.07
C LYS A 254 17.32 -2.44 0.72
N VAL A 255 17.55 -1.19 0.31
CA VAL A 255 18.41 -0.24 1.04
C VAL A 255 17.90 -0.02 2.46
N GLY A 256 16.60 0.26 2.63
CA GLY A 256 16.00 0.42 3.95
C GLY A 256 16.13 -0.83 4.83
N TYR A 257 15.94 -2.01 4.24
CA TYR A 257 16.06 -3.30 4.91
C TYR A 257 17.49 -3.57 5.36
N GLU A 258 18.47 -3.41 4.47
CA GLU A 258 19.89 -3.62 4.78
C GLU A 258 20.38 -2.68 5.87
N TYR A 259 20.05 -1.38 5.77
CA TYR A 259 20.41 -0.38 6.76
C TYR A 259 19.92 -0.77 8.15
N ILE A 260 18.61 -0.97 8.32
CA ILE A 260 18.06 -1.21 9.65
C ILE A 260 18.42 -2.59 10.19
N SER A 261 18.54 -3.60 9.34
CA SER A 261 18.95 -4.95 9.76
C SER A 261 20.38 -4.95 10.30
N LYS A 262 21.30 -4.22 9.66
CA LYS A 262 22.69 -4.07 10.15
C LYS A 262 22.73 -3.37 11.51
N ILE A 263 21.97 -2.28 11.69
CA ILE A 263 21.90 -1.57 12.97
C ILE A 263 21.36 -2.47 14.08
N ILE A 264 20.23 -3.14 13.83
CA ILE A 264 19.62 -4.01 14.83
C ILE A 264 20.56 -5.16 15.21
N LYS A 265 21.16 -5.82 14.23
CA LYS A 265 22.10 -6.94 14.46
C LYS A 265 23.34 -6.50 15.25
N LYS A 266 23.91 -5.32 14.93
CA LYS A 266 25.12 -4.81 15.60
C LYS A 266 24.88 -4.41 17.06
N ASN A 267 23.64 -4.15 17.46
CA ASN A 267 23.33 -3.62 18.79
C ASN A 267 22.23 -4.42 19.51
N GLU A 268 22.01 -5.69 19.12
CA GLU A 268 20.91 -6.54 19.62
C GLU A 268 20.82 -6.52 21.15
N GLU A 269 21.92 -6.82 21.84
CA GLU A 269 21.97 -6.87 23.31
C GLU A 269 21.53 -5.56 23.98
N ALA A 270 21.85 -4.41 23.39
CA ALA A 270 21.53 -3.11 23.95
C ALA A 270 20.06 -2.71 23.77
N ILE A 271 19.38 -3.25 22.75
CA ILE A 271 18.01 -2.85 22.37
C ILE A 271 16.98 -3.96 22.58
N LYS A 272 17.40 -5.16 22.97
CA LYS A 272 16.50 -6.28 23.22
C LYS A 272 15.69 -6.06 24.48
N ARG A 273 14.39 -6.35 24.41
CA ARG A 273 13.50 -6.34 25.57
C ARG A 273 13.58 -7.70 26.27
N ASN A 274 14.23 -7.73 27.42
CA ASN A 274 14.21 -8.88 28.31
C ASN A 274 12.87 -8.92 29.07
N LYS A 275 12.18 -10.05 28.99
CA LYS A 275 10.96 -10.27 29.78
C LYS A 275 11.36 -10.60 31.20
N LEU A 276 10.78 -9.88 32.16
CA LEU A 276 10.91 -10.26 33.57
C LEU A 276 10.15 -11.58 33.76
N ILE A 277 10.85 -12.61 34.22
CA ILE A 277 10.22 -13.84 34.67
C ILE A 277 9.71 -13.52 36.08
N ILE A 278 8.41 -13.34 36.21
CA ILE A 278 7.77 -13.27 37.53
C ILE A 278 7.71 -14.72 38.02
N GLN A 279 8.48 -15.04 39.06
CA GLN A 279 8.33 -16.31 39.75
C GLN A 279 6.92 -16.33 40.36
N GLU A 280 6.16 -17.39 40.09
CA GLU A 280 4.87 -17.58 40.75
C GLU A 280 5.07 -17.62 42.27
N PRO A 281 4.23 -16.95 43.06
CA PRO A 281 4.34 -17.01 44.51
C PRO A 281 4.22 -18.47 44.95
N ILE A 282 5.18 -18.91 45.74
CA ILE A 282 5.12 -20.20 46.43
C ILE A 282 3.87 -20.12 47.32
N LEU A 283 2.88 -20.95 47.02
CA LEU A 283 1.73 -21.16 47.89
C LEU A 283 2.22 -22.05 49.04
N ASP A 284 2.53 -21.42 50.18
CA ASP A 284 2.73 -22.10 51.46
C ASP A 284 1.37 -22.58 52.05
#